data_AF-A0A529Y768-F1
#
_entry.id   AF-A0A529Y768-F1
#
_cell.length_a   1.000
_cell.length_b   1.000
_cell.length_c   1.000
_cell.angle_alpha   90.00
_cell.angle_beta   90.00
_cell.angle_gamma   90.00
#
_symmetry.space_group_name_H-M   'P 1'
#
loop_
_entity.id
_entity.type
_entity.pdbx_description
1 polymer ?
#
loop_
_entity_poly.entity_id
_entity_poly.type
_entity_poly.pdbx_seq_one_letter_code
_entity_poly.pdbx_strand_id
1 'polypeptide(L)'
;MLPFALEDIASRRLHVLRDGLLRDIIRDLARLRTVFVIAANSLQALSSLGLNSLEAARLLRCDYVCAGNITLHGPTLRVDVELVAAADGRVLSSERFSKPLALISQFGQALADEIAILIADEVNLAERNIAVRRPLHELDAWQAYHRGLGHMHMFTGQDNTVAEDLFKAAIDLDSRFAGPYA
;
A
#
# COMPACT_ATOMS: atom_id res chain seq x y z
N MET A 1 4.33 -0.76 6.85
CA MET A 1 3.64 0.51 7.16
C MET A 1 4.25 1.10 8.42
N LEU A 2 4.68 2.36 8.40
CA LEU A 2 5.24 3.03 9.58
C LEU A 2 4.14 3.38 10.58
N PRO A 3 4.46 3.42 11.88
CA PRO A 3 3.59 4.06 12.86
C PRO A 3 3.38 5.52 12.45
N PHE A 4 2.14 5.99 12.48
CA PHE A 4 1.86 7.40 12.24
C PHE A 4 2.59 8.25 13.30
N ALA A 5 3.34 9.25 12.87
CA ALA A 5 3.87 10.25 13.77
C ALA A 5 2.72 10.97 14.50
N LEU A 6 2.95 11.40 15.73
CA LEU A 6 2.06 12.29 16.45
C LEU A 6 2.83 13.58 16.69
N GLU A 7 2.40 14.65 16.05
CA GLU A 7 2.91 15.98 16.34
C GLU A 7 1.95 16.68 17.31
N ASP A 8 2.56 17.32 18.32
CA ASP A 8 1.88 18.26 19.21
C ASP A 8 0.72 17.64 20.03
N ILE A 9 1.05 16.88 21.10
CA ILE A 9 0.31 16.66 22.37
C ILE A 9 0.54 15.24 22.94
N ALA A 10 0.90 15.14 24.23
CA ALA A 10 0.96 13.91 25.02
C ALA A 10 -0.44 13.42 25.49
N SER A 11 -1.37 13.23 24.55
CA SER A 11 -2.73 12.77 24.87
C SER A 11 -2.83 11.26 24.69
N ARG A 12 -3.02 10.53 25.80
CA ARG A 12 -3.27 9.07 25.78
C ARG A 12 -4.35 8.67 24.77
N ARG A 13 -5.38 9.51 24.58
CA ARG A 13 -6.45 9.30 23.60
C ARG A 13 -5.97 9.31 22.15
N LEU A 14 -5.02 10.20 21.80
CA LEU A 14 -4.45 10.26 20.45
C LEU A 14 -3.51 9.08 20.18
N HIS A 15 -2.78 8.60 21.18
CA HIS A 15 -2.00 7.36 21.06
C HIS A 15 -2.88 6.14 20.79
N VAL A 16 -3.98 5.98 21.55
CA VAL A 16 -4.94 4.89 21.32
C VAL A 16 -5.56 4.98 19.93
N LEU A 17 -5.90 6.20 19.48
CA LEU A 17 -6.43 6.43 18.15
C LEU A 17 -5.42 6.05 17.06
N ARG A 18 -4.19 6.54 17.17
CA ARG A 18 -3.09 6.23 16.25
C ARG A 18 -2.88 4.73 16.13
N ASP A 19 -2.78 4.04 17.26
CA ASP A 19 -2.51 2.60 17.30
C ASP A 19 -3.71 1.79 16.79
N GLY A 20 -4.94 2.29 17.02
CA GLY A 20 -6.17 1.73 16.45
C GLY A 20 -6.21 1.87 14.94
N LEU A 21 -6.07 3.10 14.42
CA LEU A 21 -6.07 3.42 12.99
C LEU A 21 -5.02 2.62 12.24
N LEU A 22 -3.78 2.57 12.76
CA LEU A 22 -2.69 1.80 12.17
C LEU A 22 -3.03 0.31 12.08
N ARG A 23 -3.60 -0.26 13.16
CA ARG A 23 -4.00 -1.67 13.19
C ARG A 23 -5.14 -1.96 12.22
N ASP A 24 -6.09 -1.05 12.10
CA ASP A 24 -7.24 -1.19 11.22
C ASP A 24 -6.78 -1.13 9.76
N ILE A 25 -5.91 -0.17 9.39
CA ILE A 25 -5.33 -0.10 8.03
C ILE A 25 -4.53 -1.37 7.70
N ILE A 26 -3.68 -1.85 8.61
CA ILE A 26 -2.93 -3.10 8.40
C ILE A 26 -3.90 -4.27 8.22
N ARG A 27 -4.96 -4.35 9.02
CA ARG A 27 -5.96 -5.42 8.92
C ARG A 27 -6.68 -5.37 7.57
N ASP A 28 -6.97 -4.17 7.08
CA ASP A 28 -7.72 -3.97 5.84
C ASP A 28 -6.83 -4.27 4.64
N LEU A 29 -5.58 -3.79 4.63
CA LEU A 29 -4.55 -4.15 3.64
C LEU A 29 -4.27 -5.66 3.62
N ALA A 30 -4.15 -6.31 4.78
CA ALA A 30 -3.88 -7.75 4.86
C ALA A 30 -5.03 -8.62 4.31
N ARG A 31 -6.25 -8.08 4.17
CA ARG A 31 -7.36 -8.77 3.49
C ARG A 31 -7.29 -8.62 1.97
N LEU A 32 -6.58 -7.62 1.46
CA LEU A 32 -6.38 -7.45 0.03
C LEU A 32 -5.36 -8.48 -0.46
N ARG A 33 -5.69 -9.18 -1.55
CA ARG A 33 -4.79 -10.17 -2.15
C ARG A 33 -3.69 -9.56 -3.02
N THR A 34 -3.74 -8.24 -3.25
CA THR A 34 -2.87 -7.53 -4.19
C THR A 34 -1.65 -6.90 -3.53
N VAL A 35 -1.61 -6.78 -2.20
CA VAL A 35 -0.51 -6.12 -1.48
C VAL A 35 -0.15 -6.92 -0.23
N PHE A 36 1.14 -7.14 -0.01
CA PHE A 36 1.67 -7.68 1.24
C PHE A 36 2.08 -6.55 2.17
N VAL A 37 1.59 -6.57 3.41
CA VAL A 37 1.89 -5.54 4.42
C VAL A 37 2.71 -6.13 5.56
N ILE A 38 3.83 -5.47 5.91
CA ILE A 38 4.57 -5.79 7.13
C ILE A 38 4.00 -4.96 8.30
N ALA A 39 3.64 -5.67 9.36
CA ALA A 39 3.04 -5.10 10.57
C ALA A 39 3.95 -4.05 11.22
N ALA A 40 3.34 -2.99 11.72
CA ALA A 40 4.05 -1.85 12.29
C ALA A 40 4.93 -2.17 13.52
N ASN A 41 4.61 -3.23 14.27
CA ASN A 41 5.40 -3.66 15.43
C ASN A 41 6.84 -4.01 15.04
N SER A 42 7.03 -4.58 13.84
CA SER A 42 8.35 -4.90 13.29
C SER A 42 9.16 -3.63 12.98
N LEU A 43 8.50 -2.56 12.54
CA LEU A 43 9.13 -1.26 12.26
C LEU A 43 9.46 -0.48 13.54
N GLN A 44 8.64 -0.62 14.59
CA GLN A 44 8.90 0.02 15.88
C GLN A 44 10.18 -0.55 16.53
N ALA A 45 10.39 -1.86 16.46
CA ALA A 45 11.63 -2.50 16.92
C ALA A 45 12.87 -2.06 16.10
N LEU A 46 12.70 -1.70 14.83
CA LEU A 46 13.80 -1.17 14.00
C LEU A 46 14.09 0.30 14.28
N SER A 47 13.07 1.09 14.63
CA SER A 47 13.26 2.49 15.04
C SER A 47 14.09 2.62 16.33
N SER A 48 13.97 1.65 17.26
CA SER A 48 14.85 1.60 18.45
C SER A 48 16.32 1.30 18.15
N LEU A 49 16.63 0.90 16.91
CA LEU A 49 18.00 0.71 16.42
C LEU A 49 18.52 1.96 15.68
N GLY A 50 17.74 3.05 15.62
CA GLY A 50 18.14 4.29 14.97
C GLY A 50 18.07 4.28 13.44
N LEU A 51 17.50 3.22 12.84
CA LEU A 51 17.32 3.12 11.40
C LEU A 51 16.19 4.05 10.93
N ASN A 52 16.42 4.75 9.81
CA ASN A 52 15.35 5.50 9.16
C ASN A 52 14.39 4.55 8.42
N SER A 53 13.25 5.09 7.99
CA SER A 53 12.17 4.31 7.38
C SER A 53 12.58 3.57 6.10
N LEU A 54 13.41 4.18 5.25
CA LEU A 54 13.89 3.58 4.01
C LEU A 54 14.93 2.48 4.27
N GLU A 55 15.80 2.66 5.27
CA GLU A 55 16.74 1.63 5.72
C GLU A 55 16.00 0.42 6.28
N ALA A 56 14.98 0.65 7.11
CA ALA A 56 14.13 -0.42 7.64
C ALA A 56 13.37 -1.14 6.51
N ALA A 57 12.86 -0.41 5.52
CA ALA A 57 12.19 -1.00 4.36
C ALA A 57 13.13 -1.89 3.54
N ARG A 58 14.37 -1.45 3.29
CA ARG A 58 15.39 -2.25 2.60
C ARG A 58 15.75 -3.50 3.40
N LEU A 59 15.94 -3.38 4.71
CA LEU A 59 16.24 -4.52 5.59
C LEU A 59 15.12 -5.56 5.59
N LEU A 60 13.87 -5.10 5.58
CA LEU A 60 12.68 -5.95 5.56
C LEU A 60 12.24 -6.37 4.15
N ARG A 61 12.97 -5.95 3.10
CA ARG A 61 12.65 -6.19 1.69
C ARG A 61 11.23 -5.74 1.31
N CYS A 62 10.84 -4.55 1.77
CA CYS A 62 9.63 -3.88 1.32
C CYS A 62 9.92 -3.01 0.09
N ASP A 63 9.09 -3.10 -0.94
CA ASP A 63 9.17 -2.25 -2.12
C ASP A 63 8.58 -0.85 -1.88
N TYR A 64 7.65 -0.74 -0.92
CA TYR A 64 6.92 0.47 -0.59
C TYR A 64 6.85 0.74 0.91
N VAL A 65 6.86 2.02 1.26
CA VAL A 65 6.72 2.53 2.61
C VAL A 65 5.51 3.45 2.67
N CYS A 66 4.51 3.08 3.44
CA CYS A 66 3.46 4.00 3.85
C CYS A 66 3.88 4.67 5.16
N ALA A 67 3.95 5.99 5.15
CA ALA A 67 4.14 6.87 6.30
C ALA A 67 2.86 7.64 6.57
N GLY A 68 2.69 8.11 7.80
CA GLY A 68 1.63 9.06 8.08
C GLY A 68 1.94 9.89 9.31
N ASN A 69 1.21 10.99 9.45
CA ASN A 69 1.29 11.89 10.59
C ASN A 69 -0.11 12.25 11.04
N ILE A 70 -0.33 12.33 12.35
CA ILE A 70 -1.58 12.78 12.93
C ILE A 70 -1.30 14.05 13.72
N THR A 71 -1.96 15.13 13.33
CA THR A 71 -1.86 16.45 13.96
C THR A 71 -3.22 16.88 14.49
N LEU A 72 -3.24 17.58 15.62
CA LEU A 72 -4.45 18.19 16.16
C LEU A 72 -4.37 19.72 16.00
N HIS A 73 -5.29 20.29 15.22
CA HIS A 73 -5.43 21.73 15.07
C HIS A 73 -6.74 22.18 15.71
N GLY A 74 -6.66 22.60 16.97
CA GLY A 74 -7.85 22.95 17.76
C GLY A 74 -8.80 21.75 17.89
N PRO A 75 -10.05 21.83 17.39
CA PRO A 75 -11.00 20.71 17.43
C PRO A 75 -10.86 19.74 16.24
N THR A 76 -9.95 20.00 15.29
CA THR A 76 -9.83 19.23 14.05
C THR A 76 -8.63 18.30 14.09
N LEU A 77 -8.90 17.01 13.90
CA LEU A 77 -7.88 16.00 13.65
C LEU A 77 -7.50 16.02 12.17
N ARG A 78 -6.21 16.12 11.89
CA ARG A 78 -5.65 15.95 10.55
C ARG A 78 -4.80 14.70 10.52
N VAL A 79 -4.96 13.92 9.45
CA VAL A 79 -4.17 12.72 9.17
C VAL A 79 -3.57 12.90 7.78
N ASP A 80 -2.25 13.03 7.71
CA ASP A 80 -1.49 13.03 6.47
C ASP A 80 -0.97 11.60 6.24
N VAL A 81 -1.07 11.10 5.00
CA VAL A 81 -0.62 9.77 4.59
C VAL A 81 0.24 9.93 3.34
N GLU A 82 1.42 9.33 3.35
CA GLU A 82 2.32 9.33 2.20
C GLU A 82 2.69 7.90 1.83
N LEU A 83 2.71 7.60 0.53
CA LEU A 83 3.26 6.36 0.00
C LEU A 83 4.57 6.66 -0.72
N VAL A 84 5.63 5.95 -0.35
CA VAL A 84 7.00 6.18 -0.82
C VAL A 84 7.56 4.89 -1.40
N ALA A 85 8.20 4.96 -2.57
CA ALA A 85 8.96 3.85 -3.14
C ALA A 85 10.27 3.65 -2.38
N ALA A 86 10.53 2.44 -1.87
CA ALA A 86 11.72 2.15 -1.06
C ALA A 86 13.03 2.13 -1.86
N ALA A 87 12.93 1.91 -3.17
CA ALA A 87 14.08 1.84 -4.07
C ALA A 87 14.86 3.16 -4.10
N ASP A 88 14.17 4.26 -4.40
CA ASP A 88 14.73 5.60 -4.64
C ASP A 88 14.23 6.68 -3.67
N GLY A 89 13.29 6.35 -2.78
CA GLY A 89 12.70 7.30 -1.82
C GLY A 89 11.69 8.25 -2.44
N ARG A 90 11.22 8.00 -3.67
CA ARG A 90 10.25 8.86 -4.35
C ARG A 90 8.86 8.74 -3.72
N VAL A 91 8.23 9.88 -3.41
CA VAL A 91 6.83 9.93 -3.01
C VAL A 91 5.94 9.62 -4.22
N LEU A 92 5.09 8.63 -4.08
CA LEU A 92 4.10 8.19 -5.08
C LEU A 92 2.79 8.95 -4.92
N SER A 93 2.32 9.06 -3.67
CA SER A 93 1.12 9.80 -3.30
C SER A 93 1.26 10.44 -1.93
N SER A 94 0.48 11.49 -1.70
CA SER A 94 0.42 12.24 -0.44
C SER A 94 -0.99 12.78 -0.26
N GLU A 95 -1.71 12.23 0.73
CA GLU A 95 -3.11 12.53 0.97
C GLU A 95 -3.35 13.09 2.36
N ARG A 96 -4.34 13.96 2.47
CA ARG A 96 -4.70 14.63 3.73
C ARG A 96 -6.17 14.45 4.04
N PHE A 97 -6.43 13.85 5.20
CA PHE A 97 -7.75 13.71 5.78
C PHE A 97 -7.92 14.71 6.92
N SER A 98 -9.04 15.41 6.99
CA SER A 98 -9.31 16.37 8.07
C SER A 98 -10.75 16.22 8.55
N LYS A 99 -10.91 15.96 9.85
CA LYS A 99 -12.21 15.68 10.47
C LYS A 99 -12.27 16.19 11.90
N PRO A 100 -13.46 16.55 12.42
CA PRO A 100 -13.60 16.93 13.83
C PRO A 100 -13.22 15.77 14.76
N LEU A 101 -12.39 16.03 15.78
CA LEU A 101 -11.99 15.02 16.78
C LEU A 101 -13.21 14.39 17.48
N ALA A 102 -14.28 15.17 17.66
CA ALA A 102 -15.52 14.70 18.29
C ALA A 102 -16.21 13.56 17.52
N LEU A 103 -15.99 13.44 16.20
CA LEU A 103 -16.63 12.44 15.35
C LEU A 103 -15.74 11.22 15.09
N ILE A 104 -14.53 11.16 15.65
CA ILE A 104 -13.53 10.13 15.32
C ILE A 104 -14.02 8.70 15.53
N SER A 105 -14.83 8.45 16.55
CA SER A 105 -15.40 7.13 16.79
C SER A 105 -16.38 6.69 15.70
N GLN A 106 -16.96 7.62 14.95
CA GLN A 106 -17.91 7.34 13.87
C GLN A 106 -17.18 7.09 12.54
N PHE A 107 -16.06 7.78 12.29
CA PHE A 107 -15.36 7.69 11.00
C PHE A 107 -14.03 6.94 11.05
N GLY A 108 -13.51 6.54 12.21
CA GLY A 108 -12.19 5.92 12.32
C GLY A 108 -12.00 4.68 11.45
N GLN A 109 -12.98 3.77 11.44
CA GLN A 109 -12.95 2.59 10.56
C GLN A 109 -13.13 2.94 9.09
N ALA A 110 -13.99 3.91 8.77
CA ALA A 110 -14.17 4.37 7.39
C ALA A 110 -12.89 5.03 6.85
N LEU A 111 -12.19 5.79 7.68
CA LEU A 111 -10.90 6.39 7.36
C LEU A 111 -9.82 5.32 7.15
N ALA A 112 -9.80 4.28 8.00
CA ALA A 112 -8.87 3.16 7.82
C ALA A 112 -9.08 2.45 6.47
N ASP A 113 -10.33 2.19 6.11
CA ASP A 113 -10.71 1.57 4.85
C ASP A 113 -10.34 2.45 3.64
N GLU A 114 -10.67 3.74 3.70
CA GLU A 114 -10.31 4.73 2.68
C GLU A 114 -8.79 4.80 2.45
N ILE A 115 -8.00 4.84 3.53
CA ILE A 115 -6.54 4.84 3.45
C ILE A 115 -6.01 3.52 2.88
N ALA A 116 -6.57 2.37 3.29
CA ALA A 116 -6.13 1.06 2.80
C ALA A 116 -6.39 0.90 1.30
N ILE A 117 -7.56 1.33 0.82
CA ILE A 117 -7.90 1.32 -0.61
C ILE A 117 -6.95 2.24 -1.38
N LEU A 118 -6.74 3.47 -0.90
CA LEU A 118 -5.82 4.42 -1.52
C LEU A 118 -4.41 3.83 -1.68
N ILE A 119 -3.86 3.26 -0.61
CA ILE A 119 -2.53 2.64 -0.64
C ILE A 119 -2.49 1.49 -1.66
N ALA A 120 -3.51 0.63 -1.69
CA ALA A 120 -3.54 -0.51 -2.58
C ALA A 120 -3.61 -0.08 -4.05
N ASP A 121 -4.43 0.92 -4.38
CA ASP A 121 -4.55 1.45 -5.73
C ASP A 121 -3.25 2.09 -6.21
N GLU A 122 -2.58 2.86 -5.36
CA GLU A 122 -1.29 3.49 -5.69
C GLU A 122 -0.17 2.46 -5.89
N VAL A 123 -0.10 1.43 -5.04
CA VAL A 123 0.85 0.31 -5.24
C VAL A 123 0.55 -0.43 -6.54
N ASN A 124 -0.72 -0.75 -6.80
CA ASN A 124 -1.14 -1.41 -8.04
C ASN A 124 -0.77 -0.58 -9.26
N LEU A 125 -0.98 0.73 -9.23
CA LEU A 125 -0.62 1.65 -10.31
C LEU A 125 0.89 1.69 -10.53
N ALA A 126 1.69 1.78 -9.45
CA ALA A 126 3.14 1.79 -9.52
C ALA A 126 3.69 0.49 -10.13
N GLU A 127 3.23 -0.66 -9.66
CA GLU A 127 3.65 -1.96 -10.17
C GLU A 127 3.21 -2.19 -11.62
N ARG A 128 2.01 -1.74 -12.02
CA ARG A 128 1.59 -1.77 -13.43
C ARG A 128 2.52 -0.95 -14.32
N ASN A 129 2.90 0.25 -13.87
CA ASN A 129 3.81 1.11 -14.61
C ASN A 129 5.22 0.49 -14.76
N ILE A 130 5.69 -0.22 -13.74
CA ILE A 130 6.92 -1.01 -13.80
C ILE A 130 6.76 -2.17 -14.80
N ALA A 131 5.68 -2.95 -14.67
CA ALA A 131 5.41 -4.11 -15.51
C ALA A 131 5.31 -3.76 -17.00
N VAL A 132 4.70 -2.63 -17.37
CA VAL A 132 4.60 -2.18 -18.76
C VAL A 132 5.97 -1.87 -19.37
N ARG A 133 6.93 -1.42 -18.57
CA ARG A 133 8.27 -1.03 -19.02
C ARG A 133 9.27 -2.18 -19.03
N ARG A 134 9.01 -3.25 -18.29
CA ARG A 134 9.89 -4.43 -18.22
C ARG A 134 9.75 -5.30 -19.47
N PRO A 135 10.85 -5.91 -19.95
CA PRO A 135 10.78 -7.02 -20.89
C PRO A 135 9.96 -8.18 -20.30
N LEU A 136 9.24 -8.91 -21.16
CA LEU A 136 8.39 -10.05 -20.76
C LEU A 136 9.11 -11.09 -19.89
N HIS A 137 10.38 -11.35 -20.15
CA HIS A 137 11.17 -12.36 -19.43
C HIS A 137 11.62 -11.93 -18.03
N GLU A 138 11.41 -10.66 -17.65
CA GLU A 138 11.74 -10.11 -16.32
C GLU A 138 10.49 -9.87 -15.45
N LEU A 139 9.30 -10.21 -15.97
CA LEU A 139 8.06 -10.10 -15.22
C LEU A 139 7.91 -11.28 -14.26
N ASP A 140 7.42 -11.01 -13.05
CA ASP A 140 6.86 -12.06 -12.19
C ASP A 140 5.41 -12.40 -12.60
N ALA A 141 4.83 -13.43 -11.97
CA ALA A 141 3.48 -13.89 -12.28
C ALA A 141 2.40 -12.79 -12.11
N TRP A 142 2.52 -11.96 -11.08
CA TRP A 142 1.60 -10.86 -10.82
C TRP A 142 1.72 -9.78 -11.88
N GLN A 143 2.94 -9.39 -12.22
CA GLN A 143 3.23 -8.36 -13.21
C GLN A 143 2.79 -8.79 -14.61
N ALA A 144 3.03 -10.05 -14.98
CA ALA A 144 2.53 -10.63 -16.22
C ALA A 144 0.99 -10.61 -16.27
N TYR A 145 0.32 -11.10 -15.23
CA TYR A 145 -1.15 -11.11 -15.14
C TYR A 145 -1.76 -9.70 -15.22
N HIS A 146 -1.26 -8.76 -14.43
CA HIS A 146 -1.83 -7.41 -14.39
C HIS A 146 -1.53 -6.60 -15.65
N ARG A 147 -0.40 -6.84 -16.32
CA ARG A 147 -0.14 -6.29 -17.65
C ARG A 147 -1.10 -6.88 -18.69
N GLY A 148 -1.40 -8.19 -18.59
CA GLY A 148 -2.38 -8.85 -19.44
C GLY A 148 -3.79 -8.26 -19.29
N LEU A 149 -4.23 -7.99 -18.07
CA LEU A 149 -5.49 -7.27 -17.80
C LEU A 149 -5.51 -5.87 -18.44
N GLY A 150 -4.38 -5.17 -18.48
CA GLY A 150 -4.27 -3.87 -19.15
C GLY A 150 -4.59 -3.97 -20.65
N HIS A 151 -4.03 -4.96 -21.33
CA HIS A 151 -4.31 -5.22 -22.75
C HIS A 151 -5.74 -5.71 -22.98
N MET A 152 -6.28 -6.58 -22.12
CA MET A 152 -7.66 -7.07 -22.23
C MET A 152 -8.69 -5.93 -22.24
N HIS A 153 -8.48 -4.87 -21.45
CA HIS A 153 -9.38 -3.71 -21.40
C HIS A 153 -9.31 -2.79 -22.64
N MET A 154 -8.37 -3.01 -23.56
CA MET A 154 -8.30 -2.27 -24.82
C MET A 154 -9.25 -2.83 -25.89
N PHE A 155 -9.76 -4.05 -25.69
CA PHE A 155 -10.75 -4.72 -26.56
C PHE A 155 -10.38 -4.78 -28.06
N THR A 156 -9.08 -4.77 -28.39
CA THR A 156 -8.62 -4.98 -29.77
C THR A 156 -8.14 -6.42 -29.98
N GLY A 157 -8.21 -6.92 -31.22
CA GLY A 157 -7.72 -8.27 -31.53
C GLY A 157 -6.23 -8.45 -31.25
N GLN A 158 -5.42 -7.42 -31.49
CA GLN A 158 -3.98 -7.43 -31.22
C GLN A 158 -3.69 -7.45 -29.72
N ASP A 159 -4.39 -6.62 -28.94
CA ASP A 159 -4.23 -6.58 -27.49
C ASP A 159 -4.71 -7.87 -26.81
N ASN A 160 -5.77 -8.51 -27.33
CA ASN A 160 -6.24 -9.79 -26.80
C ASN A 160 -5.18 -10.90 -26.94
N THR A 161 -4.44 -10.95 -28.06
CA THR A 161 -3.34 -11.90 -28.23
C THR A 161 -2.22 -11.64 -27.23
N VAL A 162 -1.84 -10.37 -27.03
CA VAL A 162 -0.82 -10.00 -26.04
C VAL A 162 -1.27 -10.32 -24.62
N ALA A 163 -2.55 -10.11 -24.29
CA ALA A 163 -3.13 -10.48 -23.01
C ALA A 163 -3.07 -11.99 -22.78
N GLU A 164 -3.40 -12.80 -23.78
CA GLU A 164 -3.35 -14.27 -23.70
C GLU A 164 -1.92 -14.77 -23.42
N ASP A 165 -0.92 -14.24 -24.13
CA ASP A 165 0.49 -14.62 -23.92
C ASP A 165 0.98 -14.23 -22.51
N LEU A 166 0.57 -13.05 -22.03
CA LEU A 166 0.86 -12.57 -20.68
C LEU A 166 0.21 -13.44 -19.59
N PHE A 167 -1.04 -13.89 -19.79
CA PHE A 167 -1.71 -14.78 -18.85
C PHE A 167 -1.07 -16.17 -18.83
N LYS A 168 -0.66 -16.71 -19.98
CA LYS A 168 0.11 -17.96 -20.05
C LYS A 168 1.43 -17.85 -19.30
N ALA A 169 2.19 -16.78 -19.53
CA ALA A 169 3.44 -16.54 -18.81
C ALA A 169 3.23 -16.44 -17.28
N ALA A 170 2.14 -15.82 -16.83
CA ALA A 170 1.80 -15.76 -15.41
C ALA A 170 1.57 -17.15 -14.79
N ILE A 171 0.86 -18.03 -15.51
CA ILE A 171 0.60 -19.41 -15.08
C ILE A 171 1.89 -20.25 -15.08
N ASP A 172 2.75 -20.07 -16.08
CA ASP A 172 4.03 -20.77 -16.16
C ASP A 172 4.98 -20.37 -15.02
N LEU A 173 4.91 -19.10 -14.57
CA LEU A 173 5.71 -18.58 -13.46
C LEU A 173 5.20 -19.00 -12.08
N ASP A 174 3.88 -19.00 -11.86
CA ASP A 174 3.27 -19.58 -10.65
C ASP A 174 1.93 -20.23 -10.99
N SER A 175 1.93 -21.56 -11.03
CA SER A 175 0.77 -22.38 -11.34
C SER A 175 -0.37 -22.26 -10.32
N ARG A 176 -0.12 -21.66 -9.14
CA ARG A 176 -1.14 -21.36 -8.12
C ARG A 176 -1.72 -19.96 -8.26
N PHE A 177 -1.14 -19.11 -9.12
CA PHE A 177 -1.61 -17.75 -9.34
C PHE A 177 -3.00 -17.74 -9.99
N ALA A 178 -3.24 -18.70 -10.89
CA ALA A 178 -4.58 -19.09 -11.31
C ALA A 178 -5.19 -20.06 -10.29
N GLY A 179 -5.90 -19.53 -9.30
CA GLY A 179 -6.97 -20.34 -8.67
C GLY A 179 -7.89 -20.89 -9.77
N PRO A 180 -8.46 -22.10 -9.60
CA PRO A 180 -9.01 -22.87 -10.70
C PRO A 180 -10.12 -22.10 -11.41
N TYR A 181 -9.80 -21.60 -12.60
CA TYR A 181 -10.79 -21.29 -13.63
C TYR A 181 -11.21 -22.64 -14.23
N ALA A 182 -12.29 -23.19 -13.69
CA ALA A 182 -13.09 -24.25 -14.30
C ALA A 182 -14.48 -23.68 -14.59
#